data_AF-B0T9A6-F1
#
_entry.id   AF-B0T9A6-F1
#
_cell.length_a   1.000
_cell.length_b   1.000
_cell.length_c   1.000
_cell.angle_alpha   90.00
_cell.angle_beta   90.00
_cell.angle_gamma   90.00
#
_symmetry.space_group_name_H-M   'P 1'
#
loop_
_entity.id
_entity.type
_entity.pdbx_description
1 polymer ?
#
loop_
_entity_poly.entity_id
_entity_poly.type
_entity_poly.pdbx_seq_one_letter_code
_entity_poly.pdbx_strand_id
1 'polypeptide(L)'
;MDLTQMTEGQFLCDGARTEDVENPLAFMLAESAITGLPRAPLRALSKDYALEMIAGQPGDIVLTHHGKVVGIYLGESLAIEDDQIGKGLSTPMILAAVAARPAPTKRIVSAAGERALRKAWRVANGAPNPWP
;
A
#
# COMPACT_ATOMS: atom_id res chain seq x y z
N MET A 1 -7.35 -10.36 5.43
CA MET A 1 -6.90 -11.57 4.69
C MET A 1 -5.64 -12.14 5.34
N ASP A 2 -5.47 -13.47 5.37
CA ASP A 2 -4.23 -14.11 5.86
C ASP A 2 -3.27 -14.40 4.69
N LEU A 3 -2.17 -13.65 4.63
CA LEU A 3 -1.15 -13.78 3.58
C LEU A 3 -0.32 -15.07 3.69
N THR A 4 -0.33 -15.73 4.84
CA THR A 4 0.42 -17.00 5.04
C THR A 4 -0.27 -18.18 4.38
N GLN A 5 -1.55 -18.04 4.04
CA GLN A 5 -2.36 -19.06 3.38
C GLN A 5 -2.40 -18.90 1.85
N MET A 6 -1.67 -17.92 1.30
CA MET A 6 -1.69 -17.60 -0.12
C MET A 6 -0.29 -17.66 -0.73
N THR A 7 -0.20 -18.14 -1.97
CA THR A 7 1.03 -18.05 -2.74
C THR A 7 1.34 -16.61 -3.15
N GLU A 8 2.61 -16.31 -3.41
CA GLU A 8 3.02 -14.99 -3.89
C GLU A 8 2.25 -14.58 -5.16
N GLY A 9 2.09 -15.49 -6.12
CA GLY A 9 1.36 -15.22 -7.36
C GLY A 9 -0.14 -14.96 -7.17
N GLN A 10 -0.79 -15.62 -6.19
CA GLN A 10 -2.17 -15.32 -5.81
C GLN A 10 -2.27 -13.93 -5.20
N PHE A 11 -1.31 -13.55 -4.34
CA PHE A 11 -1.29 -12.23 -3.73
C PHE A 11 -1.03 -11.10 -4.74
N LEU A 12 -0.17 -11.34 -5.74
CA LEU A 12 0.15 -10.39 -6.80
C LEU A 12 -0.89 -10.34 -7.93
N CYS A 13 -1.84 -11.29 -7.94
CA CYS A 13 -2.81 -11.47 -9.02
C CYS A 13 -2.14 -11.66 -10.39
N ASP A 14 -1.08 -12.47 -10.50
CA ASP A 14 -0.23 -12.56 -11.71
C ASP A 14 -1.00 -12.84 -13.01
N GLY A 15 -2.14 -13.55 -12.95
CA GLY A 15 -3.00 -13.82 -14.11
C GLY A 15 -3.97 -12.69 -14.50
N ALA A 16 -4.13 -11.66 -13.65
CA ALA A 16 -5.05 -10.54 -13.85
C ALA A 16 -4.38 -9.18 -13.58
N ARG A 17 -3.05 -9.15 -13.50
CA ARG A 17 -2.26 -7.95 -13.21
C ARG A 17 -2.16 -7.08 -14.45
N THR A 18 -2.42 -5.79 -14.28
CA THR A 18 -2.15 -4.78 -15.32
C THR A 18 -0.98 -3.93 -14.85
N GLU A 19 0.03 -3.80 -15.70
CA GLU A 19 1.10 -2.82 -15.49
C GLU A 19 0.53 -1.44 -15.77
N ASP A 20 0.52 -0.59 -14.75
CA ASP A 20 0.25 0.82 -14.96
C ASP A 20 1.55 1.43 -15.51
N VAL A 21 1.55 1.74 -16.81
CA VAL A 21 2.69 2.36 -17.51
C VAL A 21 2.93 3.70 -16.83
N GLU A 22 3.92 3.74 -15.93
CA GLU A 22 4.42 4.88 -15.16
C GLU A 22 3.61 6.15 -15.39
N ASN A 23 2.38 6.21 -14.87
CA ASN A 23 1.57 7.41 -15.01
C ASN A 23 2.13 8.40 -13.98
N PRO A 24 2.87 9.44 -14.41
CA PRO A 24 3.51 10.37 -13.48
C PRO A 24 2.47 11.16 -12.67
N LEU A 25 1.19 11.11 -13.08
CA LEU A 25 0.06 11.74 -12.40
C LEU A 25 -0.70 10.76 -11.48
N ALA A 26 -0.35 9.46 -11.43
CA ALA A 26 -1.09 8.46 -10.65
C ALA A 26 -1.16 8.83 -9.16
N PHE A 27 -0.04 9.30 -8.60
CA PHE A 27 -0.01 9.76 -7.22
C PHE A 27 -0.90 10.98 -7.01
N MET A 28 -0.79 12.02 -7.85
CA MET A 28 -1.64 13.21 -7.75
C MET A 28 -3.13 12.90 -7.90
N LEU A 29 -3.50 11.99 -8.80
CA LEU A 29 -4.88 11.55 -8.98
C LEU A 29 -5.39 10.79 -7.75
N ALA A 30 -4.58 9.89 -7.19
CA ALA A 30 -4.91 9.16 -5.98
C ALA A 30 -5.02 10.10 -4.76
N GLU A 31 -4.11 11.07 -4.63
CA GLU A 31 -4.14 12.08 -3.57
C GLU A 31 -5.38 12.98 -3.69
N SER A 32 -5.69 13.42 -4.92
CA SER A 32 -6.91 14.21 -5.19
C SER A 32 -8.17 13.43 -4.81
N ALA A 33 -8.21 12.12 -5.09
CA ALA A 33 -9.36 11.27 -4.77
C ALA A 33 -9.63 11.13 -3.26
N ILE A 34 -8.60 11.31 -2.43
CA ILE A 34 -8.71 11.20 -0.96
C ILE A 34 -8.69 12.55 -0.25
N THR A 35 -8.61 13.64 -1.01
CA THR A 35 -8.60 14.99 -0.46
C THR A 35 -9.98 15.31 0.12
N GLY A 36 -10.00 15.78 1.37
CA GLY A 36 -11.25 16.07 2.09
C GLY A 36 -11.96 14.84 2.66
N LEU A 37 -11.48 13.62 2.42
CA LEU A 37 -12.00 12.44 3.10
C LEU A 37 -11.51 12.39 4.56
N PRO A 38 -12.39 12.09 5.53
CA PRO A 38 -11.99 11.91 6.92
C PRO A 38 -11.03 10.73 7.06
N ARG A 39 -9.94 10.95 7.82
CA ARG A 39 -8.89 9.96 8.06
C ARG A 39 -8.75 9.71 9.56
N ALA A 40 -8.56 8.46 9.92
CA ALA A 40 -8.32 8.05 11.30
C ALA A 40 -6.89 7.49 11.43
N PRO A 41 -6.15 7.84 12.49
CA PRO A 41 -4.83 7.27 12.72
C PRO A 41 -4.97 5.76 12.92
N LEU A 42 -4.16 5.00 12.18
CA LEU A 42 -4.11 3.54 12.28
C LEU A 42 -2.88 3.08 13.07
N ARG A 43 -1.70 3.60 12.71
CA ARG A 43 -0.43 3.18 13.32
C ARG A 43 0.68 4.19 13.05
N ALA A 44 1.46 4.56 14.06
CA ALA A 44 2.72 5.27 13.86
C ALA A 44 3.83 4.27 13.46
N LEU A 45 4.59 4.59 12.41
CA LEU A 45 5.75 3.80 11.96
C LEU A 45 7.06 4.37 12.51
N SER A 46 7.13 5.69 12.63
CA SER A 46 8.22 6.42 13.28
C SER A 46 7.69 7.73 13.88
N LYS A 47 8.60 8.60 14.35
CA LYS A 47 8.24 9.96 14.77
C LYS A 47 7.61 10.79 13.64
N ASP A 48 8.02 10.51 12.40
CA ASP A 48 7.69 11.33 11.24
C ASP A 48 6.72 10.63 10.29
N TYR A 49 6.63 9.29 10.32
CA TYR A 49 5.75 8.50 9.46
C TYR A 49 4.58 7.87 10.22
N ALA A 50 3.39 7.97 9.64
CA ALA A 50 2.18 7.34 10.16
C ALA A 50 1.34 6.71 9.05
N LEU A 51 0.59 5.68 9.42
CA LEU A 51 -0.48 5.10 8.62
C LEU A 51 -1.81 5.62 9.15
N GLU A 52 -2.65 6.04 8.22
CA GLU A 52 -4.01 6.51 8.44
C GLU A 52 -4.96 5.67 7.60
N MET A 53 -6.15 5.41 8.09
CA MET A 53 -7.21 4.72 7.35
C MET A 53 -8.28 5.73 6.94
N ILE A 54 -8.79 5.60 5.71
CA ILE A 54 -9.91 6.42 5.24
C ILE A 54 -11.20 5.93 5.90
N ALA A 55 -11.94 6.85 6.52
CA ALA A 55 -13.13 6.47 7.27
C ALA A 55 -14.22 5.92 6.33
N GLY A 56 -14.84 4.82 6.73
CA GLY A 56 -15.85 4.13 5.92
C GLY A 56 -15.29 3.28 4.78
N GLN A 57 -13.96 3.24 4.59
CA GLN A 57 -13.30 2.42 3.57
C GLN A 57 -12.25 1.50 4.22
N PRO A 58 -12.67 0.38 4.84
CA PRO A 58 -11.76 -0.55 5.48
C PRO A 58 -10.65 -1.03 4.52
N GLY A 59 -9.42 -0.85 4.98
CA GLY A 59 -8.22 -1.23 4.24
C GLY A 59 -7.68 -0.14 3.33
N ASP A 60 -8.40 0.93 2.99
CA ASP A 60 -7.82 2.05 2.25
C ASP A 60 -6.92 2.87 3.18
N ILE A 61 -5.62 2.73 2.97
CA ILE A 61 -4.57 3.23 3.87
C ILE A 61 -3.80 4.34 3.17
N VAL A 62 -3.54 5.40 3.93
CA VAL A 62 -2.72 6.53 3.57
C VAL A 62 -1.47 6.49 4.44
N LEU A 63 -0.30 6.61 3.81
CA LEU A 63 0.97 6.83 4.49
C LEU A 63 1.24 8.33 4.50
N THR A 64 1.44 8.88 5.69
CA THR A 64 1.80 10.29 5.89
C THR A 64 3.22 10.44 6.42
N HIS A 65 3.88 11.52 6.00
CA HIS A 65 5.19 11.98 6.47
C HIS A 65 5.07 13.44 6.91
N HIS A 66 5.27 13.73 8.21
CA HIS A 66 5.01 15.05 8.79
C HIS A 66 3.60 15.61 8.44
N GLY A 67 2.60 14.73 8.39
CA GLY A 67 1.21 15.07 8.04
C GLY A 67 0.94 15.27 6.54
N LYS A 68 1.94 15.14 5.67
CA LYS A 68 1.75 15.15 4.20
C LYS A 68 1.55 13.74 3.69
N VAL A 69 0.69 13.55 2.70
CA VAL A 69 0.49 12.24 2.06
C VAL A 69 1.72 11.92 1.20
N VAL A 70 2.30 10.75 1.41
CA VAL A 70 3.46 10.29 0.63
C VAL A 70 3.29 8.85 0.10
N GLY A 71 2.20 8.19 0.47
CA GLY A 71 1.82 6.88 -0.05
C GLY A 71 0.34 6.62 0.13
N ILE A 72 -0.27 5.90 -0.81
CA ILE A 72 -1.69 5.66 -0.87
C ILE A 72 -1.93 4.23 -1.37
N TYR A 73 -2.76 3.49 -0.65
CA TYR A 73 -3.31 2.20 -1.05
C TYR A 73 -4.83 2.31 -1.09
N LEU A 74 -5.42 2.29 -2.30
CA LEU A 74 -6.87 2.40 -2.53
C LEU A 74 -7.36 1.23 -3.36
N GLY A 75 -8.26 0.40 -2.82
CA GLY A 75 -8.80 -0.71 -3.61
C GLY A 75 -7.71 -1.63 -4.21
N GLU A 76 -7.55 -1.56 -5.52
CA GLU A 76 -6.57 -2.34 -6.29
C GLU A 76 -5.31 -1.55 -6.65
N SER A 77 -5.28 -0.26 -6.30
CA SER A 77 -4.26 0.72 -6.66
C SER A 77 -3.30 0.99 -5.51
N LEU A 78 -2.02 1.13 -5.85
CA LEU A 78 -0.94 1.47 -4.94
C LEU A 78 -0.08 2.57 -5.56
N ALA A 79 0.03 3.72 -4.88
CA ALA A 79 0.85 4.85 -5.29
C ALA A 79 1.76 5.29 -4.14
N ILE A 80 2.99 5.67 -4.43
CA ILE A 80 3.99 6.14 -3.46
C ILE A 80 4.78 7.24 -4.13
N GLU A 81 5.09 8.33 -3.42
CA GLU A 81 5.97 9.38 -3.95
C GLU A 81 7.36 8.81 -4.27
N ASP A 82 7.94 9.27 -5.38
CA ASP A 82 9.19 8.75 -5.92
C ASP A 82 10.34 8.83 -4.91
N ASP A 83 10.39 9.90 -4.11
CA ASP A 83 11.41 10.13 -3.09
C ASP A 83 11.26 9.22 -1.85
N GLN A 84 10.15 8.48 -1.74
CA GLN A 84 9.91 7.48 -0.69
C GLN A 84 10.15 6.04 -1.18
N ILE A 85 10.33 5.84 -2.49
CA ILE A 85 10.63 4.52 -3.04
C ILE A 85 11.93 3.99 -2.42
N GLY A 86 11.92 2.71 -2.02
CA GLY A 86 13.08 2.05 -1.41
C GLY A 86 13.22 2.22 0.11
N LYS A 87 12.50 3.16 0.74
CA LYS A 87 12.53 3.35 2.21
C LYS A 87 11.81 2.25 3.01
N GLY A 88 11.19 1.28 2.34
CA GLY A 88 10.51 0.14 2.96
C GLY A 88 9.16 0.47 3.62
N LEU A 89 8.70 1.72 3.54
CA LEU A 89 7.44 2.21 4.14
C LEU A 89 6.19 1.61 3.49
N SER A 90 6.34 1.10 2.27
CA SER A 90 5.27 0.43 1.55
C SER A 90 4.83 -0.89 2.19
N THR A 91 5.77 -1.60 2.83
CA THR A 91 5.51 -2.88 3.50
C THR A 91 4.45 -2.75 4.60
N PRO A 92 4.63 -1.91 5.64
CA PRO A 92 3.62 -1.80 6.69
C PRO A 92 2.28 -1.25 6.18
N MET A 93 2.28 -0.34 5.19
CA MET A 93 1.06 0.16 4.57
C MET A 93 0.26 -0.96 3.88
N ILE A 94 0.93 -1.78 3.06
CA ILE A 94 0.30 -2.91 2.37
C ILE A 94 -0.22 -3.94 3.37
N LEU A 95 0.57 -4.28 4.41
CA LEU A 95 0.15 -5.25 5.42
C LEU A 95 -1.07 -4.77 6.22
N ALA A 96 -1.13 -3.49 6.55
CA ALA A 96 -2.30 -2.88 7.16
C ALA A 96 -3.53 -2.94 6.21
N ALA A 97 -3.33 -2.58 4.94
CA ALA A 97 -4.40 -2.56 3.95
C ALA A 97 -5.02 -3.96 3.75
N VAL A 98 -4.18 -4.98 3.59
CA VAL A 98 -4.61 -6.37 3.29
C VAL A 98 -5.20 -7.08 4.50
N ALA A 99 -4.83 -6.69 5.72
CA ALA A 99 -5.46 -7.20 6.93
C ALA A 99 -6.96 -6.84 6.97
N ALA A 100 -7.31 -5.63 6.51
CA ALA A 100 -8.64 -5.06 6.60
C ALA A 100 -9.53 -5.27 5.35
N ARG A 101 -9.08 -5.99 4.33
CA ARG A 101 -9.83 -6.24 3.08
C ARG A 101 -9.78 -7.71 2.63
N PRO A 102 -10.71 -8.15 1.76
CA PRO A 102 -10.60 -9.42 1.04
C PRO A 102 -9.44 -9.42 0.04
N ALA A 103 -9.05 -10.62 -0.41
CA ALA A 103 -8.06 -10.75 -1.47
C ALA A 103 -8.51 -10.01 -2.74
N PRO A 104 -7.66 -9.17 -3.34
CA PRO A 104 -8.00 -8.55 -4.62
C PRO A 104 -8.05 -9.61 -5.72
N THR A 105 -8.96 -9.42 -6.68
CA THR A 105 -9.04 -10.25 -7.89
C THR A 105 -8.19 -9.70 -9.03
N LYS A 106 -7.81 -8.42 -8.95
CA LYS A 106 -6.97 -7.70 -9.89
C LYS A 106 -6.06 -6.72 -9.15
N ARG A 107 -4.91 -6.39 -9.75
CA ARG A 107 -4.02 -5.32 -9.29
C ARG A 107 -3.59 -4.43 -10.46
N ILE A 108 -3.53 -3.14 -10.18
CA ILE A 108 -2.99 -2.11 -11.08
C ILE A 108 -1.79 -1.51 -10.37
N VAL A 109 -0.59 -1.84 -10.84
CA VAL A 109 0.65 -1.47 -10.15
C VAL A 109 1.76 -1.11 -11.13
N SER A 110 2.60 -0.16 -10.73
CA SER A 110 3.89 0.10 -11.35
C SER A 110 4.92 -0.96 -10.95
N ALA A 111 6.08 -0.98 -11.62
CA ALA A 111 7.19 -1.88 -11.25
C ALA A 111 7.65 -1.68 -9.78
N ALA A 112 7.61 -0.45 -9.28
CA ALA A 112 7.91 -0.16 -7.87
C ALA A 112 6.82 -0.70 -6.93
N GLY A 113 5.55 -0.57 -7.32
CA GLY A 113 4.41 -1.14 -6.60
C GLY A 113 4.45 -2.67 -6.53
N GLU A 114 4.81 -3.34 -7.63
CA GLU A 114 5.01 -4.80 -7.64
C GLU A 114 6.12 -5.20 -6.66
N ARG A 115 7.29 -4.56 -6.71
CA ARG A 115 8.39 -4.84 -5.78
C ARG A 115 7.97 -4.65 -4.32
N ALA A 116 7.18 -3.62 -4.04
CA ALA A 116 6.63 -3.36 -2.72
C ALA A 116 5.69 -4.47 -2.25
N LEU A 117 4.78 -4.94 -3.12
CA LEU A 117 3.88 -6.06 -2.83
C LEU A 117 4.65 -7.35 -2.57
N ARG A 118 5.61 -7.71 -3.44
CA ARG A 118 6.48 -8.87 -3.23
C ARG A 118 7.18 -8.82 -1.88
N LYS A 119 7.73 -7.65 -1.53
CA LYS A 119 8.36 -7.43 -0.23
C LYS A 119 7.37 -7.62 0.93
N ALA A 120 6.16 -7.06 0.82
CA ALA A 120 5.12 -7.21 1.84
C ALA A 120 4.71 -8.68 2.04
N TRP A 121 4.52 -9.43 0.95
CA TRP A 121 4.21 -10.86 1.02
C TRP A 121 5.33 -11.65 1.71
N ARG A 122 6.60 -11.39 1.34
CA ARG A 122 7.75 -12.04 2.00
C ARG A 122 7.80 -11.74 3.49
N VAL A 123 7.57 -10.47 3.88
CA VAL A 123 7.55 -10.07 5.30
C VAL A 123 6.43 -10.77 6.06
N ALA A 124 5.23 -10.85 5.48
CA ALA A 124 4.13 -11.61 6.09
C ALA A 124 4.45 -13.10 6.26
N ASN A 125 5.31 -13.64 5.39
CA ASN A 125 5.76 -15.03 5.38
C ASN A 125 7.13 -15.24 6.07
N GLY A 126 7.50 -14.34 7.00
CA GLY A 126 8.65 -14.53 7.89
C GLY A 126 9.95 -13.85 7.48
N ALA A 127 9.97 -13.08 6.39
CA ALA A 127 11.12 -12.23 6.09
C ALA A 127 11.21 -11.04 7.08
N PRO A 128 12.42 -10.53 7.37
CA PRO A 128 12.59 -9.40 8.28
C PRO A 128 11.80 -8.16 7.86
N ASN A 129 10.99 -7.62 8.78
CA ASN A 129 10.26 -6.37 8.56
C ASN A 129 11.20 -5.18 8.87
N PRO A 130 11.44 -4.25 7.91
CA PRO A 130 12.23 -3.05 8.18
C PRO A 130 11.57 -2.07 9.16
N TRP A 131 10.29 -2.26 9.50
CA TRP A 131 9.54 -1.41 10.43
C TRP A 131 8.92 -2.26 11.54
N PRO A 132 9.26 -2.03 12.83
CA PRO A 132 8.73 -2.81 13.96
C PRO A 132 7.25 -2.57 14.17
#